data_AF-A0A5C8SI53-F1
#
_entry.id   AF-A0A5C8SI53-F1
#
_cell.length_a   1.000
_cell.length_b   1.000
_cell.length_c   1.000
_cell.angle_alpha   90.00
_cell.angle_beta   90.00
_cell.angle_gamma   90.00
#
_symmetry.space_group_name_H-M   'P 1'
#
loop_
_entity.id
_entity.type
_entity.pdbx_description
1 polymer ?
#
loop_
_entity_poly.entity_id
_entity_poly.type
_entity_poly.pdbx_seq_one_letter_code
_entity_poly.pdbx_strand_id
1 'polypeptide(L)'
;MKRPALIPEEVDTSHLTDDQRRDRDAVIRTGRLGFGDRWQSPFCAALSRAAGRRYDPQQLNHWLAGTRPVPDAVAPALRVMGPQLASELERRAAELRELWKPDE
;
A
#
# COMPACT_ATOMS: atom_id res chain seq x y z
N MET A 1 25.09 -2.98 -6.57
CA MET A 1 24.48 -2.33 -5.39
C MET A 1 23.33 -3.18 -4.89
N LYS A 2 23.45 -3.82 -3.72
CA LYS A 2 22.30 -4.46 -3.06
C LYS A 2 21.42 -3.34 -2.49
N ARG A 3 20.22 -3.15 -3.05
CA ARG A 3 19.22 -2.25 -2.45
C ARG A 3 18.73 -2.91 -1.15
N PRO A 4 18.70 -2.17 -0.02
CA PRO A 4 18.21 -2.74 1.22
C PRO A 4 16.73 -3.13 1.06
N ALA A 5 16.33 -4.21 1.73
CA ALA A 5 14.92 -4.54 1.88
C ALA A 5 14.18 -3.29 2.38
N LEU A 6 13.14 -2.87 1.66
CA LEU A 6 12.46 -1.58 1.88
C LEU A 6 11.65 -1.51 3.19
N ILE A 7 11.58 -2.62 3.92
CA ILE A 7 11.12 -2.69 5.31
C ILE A 7 12.12 -3.63 6.01
N PRO A 8 12.88 -3.17 7.02
CA PRO A 8 13.69 -4.07 7.84
C PRO A 8 12.82 -5.22 8.38
N GLU A 9 13.32 -6.44 8.39
CA GLU A 9 12.57 -7.60 8.93
C GLU A 9 12.19 -7.40 10.40
N GLU A 10 12.93 -6.55 11.12
CA GLU A 10 12.66 -6.15 12.50
C GLU A 10 12.55 -4.62 12.60
N VAL A 11 11.34 -4.10 12.39
CA VAL A 11 11.01 -2.72 12.75
C VAL A 11 10.49 -2.71 14.18
N ASP A 12 11.18 -2.04 15.09
CA ASP A 12 10.66 -1.79 16.44
C ASP A 12 9.41 -0.91 16.34
N THR A 13 8.29 -1.45 16.83
CA THR A 13 6.99 -0.79 16.87
C THR A 13 6.40 -0.82 18.28
N SER A 14 7.24 -1.10 19.29
CA SER A 14 6.81 -1.24 20.69
C SER A 14 6.22 0.06 21.26
N HIS A 15 6.67 1.21 20.76
CA HIS A 15 6.17 2.55 21.11
C HIS A 15 4.85 2.94 20.42
N LEU A 16 4.37 2.15 19.45
CA LEU A 16 3.07 2.38 18.83
C LEU A 16 1.94 1.76 19.67
N THR A 17 0.73 2.28 19.55
CA THR A 17 -0.46 1.62 20.06
C THR A 17 -0.87 0.45 19.15
N ASP A 18 -1.75 -0.43 19.62
CA ASP A 18 -2.31 -1.50 18.78
C ASP A 18 -3.04 -0.95 17.55
N ASP A 19 -3.75 0.17 17.69
CA ASP A 19 -4.45 0.84 16.60
C ASP A 19 -3.47 1.35 15.55
N GLN A 20 -2.39 2.00 15.98
CA GLN A 20 -1.34 2.49 15.09
C GLN A 20 -0.60 1.36 14.36
N ARG A 21 -0.39 0.22 15.04
CA ARG A 21 0.14 -0.99 14.40
C ARG A 21 -0.83 -1.53 13.33
N ARG A 22 -2.12 -1.61 13.64
CA ARG A 22 -3.15 -2.04 12.69
C ARG A 22 -3.23 -1.13 11.46
N ASP A 23 -3.16 0.19 11.64
CA ASP A 23 -3.18 1.15 10.53
C ASP A 23 -1.93 1.04 9.66
N ARG A 24 -0.75 0.88 10.29
CA ARG A 24 0.50 0.62 9.57
C ARG A 24 0.41 -0.66 8.73
N ASP A 25 -0.12 -1.74 9.30
CA ASP A 25 -0.28 -3.00 8.60
C ASP A 25 -1.29 -2.90 7.46
N ALA A 26 -2.37 -2.14 7.64
CA ALA A 26 -3.34 -1.87 6.58
C ALA A 26 -2.68 -1.15 5.39
N VAL A 27 -1.84 -0.14 5.64
CA VAL A 27 -1.04 0.54 4.60
C VAL A 27 -0.13 -0.44 3.87
N ILE A 28 0.65 -1.25 4.60
CA ILE A 28 1.59 -2.21 4.02
C ILE A 28 0.86 -3.25 3.16
N ARG A 29 -0.20 -3.85 3.70
CA ARG A 29 -0.94 -4.91 3.01
C ARG A 29 -1.64 -4.37 1.78
N THR A 30 -2.29 -3.21 1.87
CA THR A 30 -2.95 -2.57 0.71
C THR A 30 -1.95 -2.25 -0.39
N GLY A 31 -0.79 -1.69 -0.01
CA GLY A 31 0.29 -1.41 -0.94
C GLY A 31 0.78 -2.66 -1.68
N ARG A 32 1.19 -3.70 -0.94
CA ARG A 32 1.71 -4.94 -1.51
C ARG A 32 0.69 -5.66 -2.38
N LEU A 33 -0.55 -5.78 -1.92
CA LEU A 33 -1.63 -6.45 -2.67
C LEU A 33 -1.99 -5.65 -3.94
N GLY A 34 -2.07 -4.32 -3.83
CA GLY A 34 -2.49 -3.45 -4.92
C GLY A 34 -1.45 -3.28 -6.03
N PHE A 35 -0.16 -3.26 -5.67
CA PHE A 35 0.90 -2.79 -6.57
C PHE A 35 2.16 -3.67 -6.60
N GLY A 36 2.20 -4.78 -5.85
CA GLY A 36 3.31 -5.73 -5.82
C GLY A 36 4.55 -5.22 -5.08
N ASP A 37 5.74 -5.71 -5.44
CA ASP A 37 6.98 -5.46 -4.70
C ASP A 37 7.42 -3.99 -4.70
N ARG A 38 7.11 -3.26 -5.79
CA ARG A 38 7.47 -1.85 -5.97
C ARG A 38 6.29 -0.93 -5.68
N TRP A 39 5.57 -1.22 -4.61
CA TRP A 39 4.28 -0.58 -4.33
C TRP A 39 4.35 0.86 -3.81
N GLN A 40 5.43 1.27 -3.14
CA GLN A 40 5.46 2.53 -2.38
C GLN A 40 5.11 3.77 -3.23
N SER A 41 5.78 3.95 -4.38
CA SER A 41 5.52 5.08 -5.28
C SER A 41 4.10 5.09 -5.87
N PRO A 42 3.60 4.00 -6.51
CA PRO A 42 2.23 4.00 -7.04
C PRO A 42 1.17 4.10 -5.94
N PHE A 43 1.44 3.53 -4.75
CA PHE A 43 0.57 3.69 -3.59
C PHE A 43 0.49 5.14 -3.12
N CYS A 44 1.62 5.85 -2.99
CA CYS A 44 1.63 7.27 -2.63
C CYS A 44 0.81 8.11 -3.61
N ALA A 45 0.90 7.83 -4.91
CA ALA A 45 0.12 8.51 -5.94
C ALA A 45 -1.40 8.24 -5.78
N ALA A 46 -1.79 6.97 -5.60
CA ALA A 46 -3.18 6.58 -5.41
C ALA A 46 -3.76 7.14 -4.10
N LEU A 47 -3.01 7.03 -3.00
CA LEU A 47 -3.38 7.57 -1.69
C LEU A 47 -3.53 9.09 -1.75
N SER A 48 -2.61 9.80 -2.42
CA SER A 48 -2.70 11.24 -2.55
C SER A 48 -3.98 11.69 -3.25
N ARG A 49 -4.37 10.95 -4.30
CA ARG A 49 -5.62 11.19 -5.03
C ARG A 49 -6.84 10.93 -4.16
N ALA A 50 -6.87 9.79 -3.47
CA ALA A 50 -7.99 9.41 -2.62
C ALA A 50 -8.17 10.32 -1.40
N ALA A 51 -7.07 10.82 -0.83
CA ALA A 51 -7.08 11.67 0.36
C ALA A 51 -7.22 13.17 0.05
N GLY A 52 -7.15 13.59 -1.22
CA GLY A 52 -7.18 15.00 -1.61
C GLY A 52 -5.99 15.83 -1.12
N ARG A 53 -4.90 15.19 -0.69
CA ARG A 53 -3.66 15.82 -0.23
C ARG A 53 -2.45 15.01 -0.64
N ARG A 54 -1.30 15.67 -0.79
CA ARG A 54 -0.07 14.99 -1.18
C ARG A 54 0.47 14.12 -0.03
N TYR A 55 0.79 12.88 -0.37
CA TYR A 55 1.63 11.97 0.40
C TYR A 55 2.82 11.55 -0.43
N ASP A 56 4.02 11.70 0.12
CA ASP A 56 5.26 11.34 -0.55
C ASP A 56 5.89 10.04 0.01
N PRO A 57 6.84 9.44 -0.71
CA PRO A 57 7.52 8.22 -0.24
C PRO A 57 8.29 8.39 1.07
N GLN A 58 8.74 9.60 1.41
CA GLN A 58 9.47 9.83 2.67
C GLN A 58 8.51 9.76 3.87
N GLN A 59 7.32 10.36 3.75
CA GLN A 59 6.27 10.23 4.75
C GLN A 59 5.84 8.77 4.94
N LEU A 60 5.64 8.07 3.83
CA LEU A 60 5.33 6.64 3.86
C LEU A 60 6.43 5.85 4.59
N ASN A 61 7.70 6.12 4.30
CA ASN A 61 8.82 5.44 4.96
C ASN A 61 8.83 5.65 6.47
N HIS A 62 8.45 6.83 6.98
CA HIS A 62 8.32 7.02 8.43
C HIS A 62 7.23 6.13 9.05
N TRP A 63 6.11 5.93 8.35
CA TRP A 63 5.05 5.02 8.81
C TRP A 63 5.52 3.57 8.79
N LEU A 64 6.20 3.18 7.71
CA LEU A 64 6.74 1.83 7.54
C LEU A 64 7.82 1.50 8.58
N ALA A 65 8.69 2.45 8.87
CA ALA A 65 9.72 2.33 9.90
C ALA A 65 9.16 2.49 11.32
N GLY A 66 7.86 2.71 11.49
CA GLY A 66 7.23 2.93 12.80
C GLY A 66 7.65 4.23 13.48
N THR A 67 8.52 5.05 12.89
CA THR A 67 9.04 6.28 13.50
C THR A 67 7.98 7.37 13.62
N ARG A 68 6.90 7.28 12.82
CA ARG A 68 5.70 8.11 12.97
C ARG A 68 4.46 7.25 12.75
N PRO A 69 3.36 7.49 13.51
CA PRO A 69 2.11 6.82 13.25
C PRO A 69 1.52 7.23 11.90
N VAL A 70 0.70 6.34 11.34
CA VAL A 70 -0.12 6.65 10.17
C VAL A 70 -1.15 7.72 10.58
N PRO A 71 -1.30 8.83 9.83
CA PRO A 71 -2.30 9.84 10.13
C PRO A 71 -3.73 9.32 9.97
N ASP A 72 -4.66 9.75 10.83
CA ASP A 72 -6.08 9.35 10.80
C ASP A 72 -6.74 9.54 9.42
N ALA A 73 -6.32 10.56 8.67
CA ALA A 73 -6.81 10.86 7.32
C ALA A 73 -6.49 9.76 6.29
N VAL A 74 -5.55 8.86 6.58
CA VAL A 74 -5.18 7.75 5.69
C VAL A 74 -6.24 6.64 5.73
N ALA A 75 -6.84 6.35 6.90
CA ALA A 75 -7.81 5.27 7.01
C ALA A 75 -9.06 5.46 6.11
N PRO A 76 -9.72 6.64 6.08
CA PRO A 76 -10.79 6.91 5.11
C PRO A 76 -10.32 6.78 3.66
N ALA A 77 -9.11 7.25 3.33
CA ALA A 77 -8.57 7.14 1.98
C ALA A 77 -8.32 5.69 1.56
N LEU A 78 -7.83 4.84 2.47
CA LEU A 78 -7.70 3.39 2.26
C LEU A 78 -9.06 2.72 1.99
N ARG A 79 -10.11 3.12 2.71
CA ARG A 79 -11.47 2.59 2.50
C ARG A 79 -12.04 2.97 1.13
N VAL A 80 -11.63 4.10 0.57
CA VAL A 80 -12.00 4.51 -0.79
C VAL A 80 -11.18 3.75 -1.84
N MET A 81 -9.85 3.76 -1.71
CA MET A 81 -8.97 3.20 -2.75
C MET A 81 -8.92 1.67 -2.75
N GLY A 82 -9.12 1.02 -1.60
CA GLY A 82 -9.01 -0.44 -1.47
C GLY A 82 -9.97 -1.20 -2.40
N PRO A 83 -11.29 -0.95 -2.35
CA PRO A 83 -12.26 -1.57 -3.26
C PRO A 83 -11.98 -1.25 -4.73
N GLN A 84 -11.58 -0.01 -5.04
CA GLN A 84 -11.23 0.40 -6.41
C GLN A 84 -10.04 -0.39 -6.96
N LEU A 85 -9.01 -0.59 -6.13
CA LEU A 85 -7.85 -1.41 -6.47
C LEU A 85 -8.24 -2.87 -6.68
N ALA A 86 -9.08 -3.43 -5.81
CA ALA A 86 -9.55 -4.80 -5.94
C ALA A 86 -10.29 -5.01 -7.27
N SER A 87 -11.27 -4.16 -7.59
CA SER A 87 -12.03 -4.25 -8.84
C SER A 87 -11.14 -4.09 -10.08
N GLU A 88 -10.15 -3.21 -10.03
CA GLU A 88 -9.21 -3.02 -11.15
C GLU A 88 -8.29 -4.24 -11.33
N LEU A 89 -7.84 -4.87 -10.24
CA LEU A 89 -7.06 -6.10 -10.32
C LEU A 89 -7.89 -7.27 -10.86
N GLU A 90 -9.14 -7.39 -10.44
CA GLU A 90 -10.08 -8.39 -10.97
C GLU A 90 -10.31 -8.20 -12.48
N ARG A 91 -10.54 -6.95 -12.92
CA ARG A 91 -10.70 -6.61 -14.33
C ARG A 91 -9.46 -7.00 -15.15
N ARG A 92 -8.26 -6.61 -14.70
CA ARG A 92 -7.00 -6.96 -15.38
C ARG A 92 -6.76 -8.46 -15.41
N ALA A 93 -7.10 -9.17 -14.33
CA ALA A 93 -6.98 -10.61 -14.28
C ALA A 93 -7.92 -11.30 -15.28
N ALA A 94 -9.14 -10.81 -15.45
CA ALA A 94 -10.07 -11.30 -16.47
C ALA A 94 -9.51 -11.07 -17.88
N GLU A 95 -9.00 -9.87 -18.18
CA GLU A 95 -8.41 -9.54 -19.49
C GLU A 95 -7.19 -10.41 -19.81
N LEU A 96 -6.31 -10.65 -18.84
CA LEU A 96 -5.16 -11.53 -19.02
C LEU A 96 -5.56 -12.97 -19.31
N ARG A 97 -6.62 -13.48 -18.65
CA ARG A 97 -7.11 -14.84 -18.92
C ARG A 97 -7.69 -14.98 -20.32
N GLU A 98 -8.38 -13.96 -20.81
CA GLU A 98 -8.94 -13.97 -22.16
C GLU A 98 -7.84 -13.89 -23.23
N LEU A 99 -6.84 -13.02 -23.01
CA LEU A 99 -5.73 -12.84 -23.95
C LEU A 99 -4.92 -14.12 -24.17
N TRP A 100 -4.78 -14.95 -23.14
CA TRP A 100 -3.97 -16.17 -23.15
C TRP A 100 -4.81 -17.44 -23.08
N LYS A 101 -6.08 -17.38 -23.51
CA LYS A 101 -6.93 -18.56 -23.63
C LYS A 101 -6.30 -19.50 -24.68
N PRO A 102 -6.10 -20.79 -24.37
CA PRO A 102 -5.57 -21.74 -25.34
C PRO A 102 -6.51 -21.84 -26.55
N ASP A 103 -5.94 -21.94 -27.75
CA ASP A 103 -6.71 -22.27 -28.95
C ASP A 103 -7.36 -23.65 -28.76
N GLU A 104 -8.67 -23.75 -29.04
CA GLU A 104 -9.45 -24.99 -28.95
C GLU A 104 -9.01 -26.06 -29.96
#